data_AF-A0A4Q5N2R1-F1
#
_entry.id   AF-A0A4Q5N2R1-F1
#
_cell.length_a   1.000
_cell.length_b   1.000
_cell.length_c   1.000
_cell.angle_alpha   90.00
_cell.angle_beta   90.00
_cell.angle_gamma   90.00
#
_symmetry.space_group_name_H-M   'P 1'
#
loop_
_entity.id
_entity.type
_entity.pdbx_description
1 polymer ?
#
loop_
_entity_poly.entity_id
_entity_poly.type
_entity_poly.pdbx_seq_one_letter_code
_entity_poly.pdbx_strand_id
1 'polypeptide(L)' 'MPAYLARITVSPVPDDGERFGMADALGADADHEMSDGGVIFHVLGEAPDLSAATAAGRQHAAEVLDGYTFEVEVHELP' A
#
# COMPACT_ATOMS: atom_id res chain seq x y z
N MET A 1 11.47 -1.10 -15.98
CA MET A 1 10.07 -0.86 -16.38
C MET A 1 9.66 0.48 -15.78
N PRO A 2 8.54 1.13 -16.14
CA PRO A 2 8.11 2.31 -15.40
C PRO A 2 7.93 1.96 -13.93
N ALA A 3 8.39 2.85 -13.06
CA ALA A 3 8.27 2.72 -11.62
C ALA A 3 6.94 3.32 -11.16
N TYR A 4 6.28 2.65 -10.24
CA TYR A 4 5.00 3.07 -9.68
C TYR A 4 5.07 3.07 -8.16
N LEU A 5 4.39 4.04 -7.57
CA LEU A 5 4.16 4.13 -6.14
C LEU A 5 2.71 3.78 -5.85
N ALA A 6 2.48 2.67 -5.15
CA ALA A 6 1.18 2.31 -4.63
C ALA A 6 1.02 2.86 -3.20
N ARG A 7 0.03 3.72 -3.01
CA ARG A 7 -0.40 4.26 -1.73
C ARG A 7 -1.55 3.42 -1.22
N ILE A 8 -1.36 2.75 -0.09
CA ILE A 8 -2.34 1.85 0.50
C ILE A 8 -2.84 2.47 1.80
N THR A 9 -4.05 3.01 1.78
CA THR A 9 -4.70 3.59 2.96
C THR A 9 -5.48 2.51 3.68
N VAL A 10 -5.16 2.24 4.94
CA VAL A 10 -5.81 1.24 5.78
C VAL A 10 -6.63 1.91 6.87
N SER A 11 -7.89 1.49 7.02
CA SER A 11 -8.83 1.98 8.02
C SER A 11 -9.57 0.82 8.73
N PRO A 12 -9.81 0.90 10.05
CA PRO A 12 -9.37 1.95 10.98
C PRO A 12 -7.86 1.96 11.21
N VAL A 13 -7.34 2.99 11.90
CA VAL A 13 -5.90 3.12 12.22
C VAL A 13 -5.42 1.88 12.98
N PRO A 14 -4.50 1.06 12.42
CA PRO A 14 -3.95 -0.08 13.12
C PRO A 14 -3.01 0.37 14.25
N ASP A 15 -2.96 -0.44 15.32
CA ASP A 15 -2.03 -0.24 16.43
C ASP A 15 -0.57 -0.32 15.94
N ASP A 16 0.38 0.27 16.67
CA ASP A 16 1.78 0.35 16.23
C ASP A 16 2.38 -1.02 15.85
N GLY A 17 2.10 -2.07 16.63
CA GLY A 17 2.58 -3.43 16.32
C GLY A 17 2.01 -4.01 15.03
N GLU A 18 0.74 -3.77 14.75
CA GLU A 18 0.08 -4.20 13.53
C GLU A 18 0.61 -3.39 12.33
N ARG A 19 0.81 -2.09 12.52
CA ARG A 19 1.36 -1.20 11.49
C ARG A 19 2.74 -1.62 11.01
N PHE A 20 3.64 -1.98 11.93
CA PHE A 20 4.96 -2.49 11.56
C PHE A 20 4.88 -3.85 10.84
N GLY A 21 4.00 -4.75 11.30
CA GLY A 21 3.79 -6.03 10.64
C GLY A 21 3.20 -5.88 9.23
N MET A 22 2.25 -4.96 9.06
CA MET A 22 1.64 -4.63 7.77
C MET A 22 2.64 -3.97 6.83
N ALA A 23 3.44 -3.01 7.30
CA ALA A 23 4.47 -2.37 6.49
C ALA A 23 5.48 -3.39 5.95
N ASP A 24 5.97 -4.29 6.81
CA ASP A 24 6.90 -5.35 6.42
C ASP A 24 6.27 -6.32 5.40
N ALA A 25 5.04 -6.79 5.69
CA ALA A 25 4.33 -7.71 4.80
C ALA A 25 3.95 -7.09 3.44
N LEU A 26 3.61 -5.80 3.42
CA LEU A 26 3.33 -5.05 2.20
C LEU A 26 4.61 -4.73 1.41
N GLY A 27 5.80 -4.84 2.03
CA GLY A 27 7.04 -4.32 1.45
C GLY A 27 7.02 -2.79 1.33
N ALA A 28 6.31 -2.13 2.24
CA ALA A 28 6.20 -0.69 2.26
C ALA A 28 7.50 -0.06 2.77
N ASP A 29 7.75 1.18 2.33
CA ASP A 29 8.81 2.00 2.93
C ASP A 29 8.52 2.27 4.41
N ALA A 30 9.56 2.50 5.20
CA ALA A 30 9.43 2.80 6.63
C ALA A 30 8.62 4.10 6.86
N ASP A 31 8.60 4.99 5.87
CA ASP A 31 7.84 6.23 5.87
C ASP A 31 6.35 5.99 5.53
N HIS A 32 5.55 5.83 6.58
CA HIS A 32 4.09 5.76 6.49
C HIS A 32 3.47 7.09 6.92
N GLU A 33 2.45 7.53 6.19
CA GLU A 33 1.73 8.77 6.51
C GLU A 33 0.50 8.43 7.38
N MET A 34 0.28 9.22 8.43
CA MET A 34 -0.97 9.17 9.19
C MET A 34 -2.02 10.03 8.47
N SER A 35 -3.20 9.45 8.24
CA SER A 35 -4.36 10.17 7.70
C SER A 35 -5.47 10.25 8.75
N ASP A 36 -6.39 11.20 8.62
CA ASP A 36 -7.55 11.36 9.52
C ASP A 36 -8.45 10.10 9.44
N GLY A 37 -8.16 9.10 10.29
CA GLY A 37 -8.88 7.83 10.36
C GLY A 37 -8.19 6.62 9.69
N GLY A 38 -6.93 6.73 9.27
CA GLY A 38 -6.21 5.60 8.69
C GLY A 38 -4.69 5.80 8.63
N VAL A 39 -3.99 4.78 8.13
CA VAL A 39 -2.54 4.82 7.85
C VAL A 39 -2.31 4.58 6.37
N ILE A 40 -1.46 5.38 5.75
CA ILE A 40 -1.07 5.27 4.36
C ILE A 40 0.32 4.62 4.29
N PHE A 41 0.38 3.46 3.65
CA PHE A 41 1.63 2.75 3.35
C PHE A 41 2.07 3.02 1.91
N HIS A 42 3.37 3.22 1.73
CA HIS A 42 3.98 3.49 0.44
C HIS A 42 4.71 2.25 -0.07
N VAL A 43 4.20 1.63 -1.13
CA VAL A 43 4.80 0.43 -1.74
C VAL A 43 5.32 0.76 -3.13
N LEU A 44 6.62 0.56 -3.34
CA LEU A 44 7.26 0.75 -4.64
C LEU A 44 7.15 -0.53 -5.48
N GLY A 45 6.79 -0.37 -6.75
CA GLY A 45 6.69 -1.49 -7.68
C GLY A 45 7.09 -1.11 -9.10
N GLU A 46 7.44 -2.12 -9.90
CA GLU A 46 7.66 -1.99 -11.33
C GLU A 46 6.57 -2.75 -12.08
N ALA A 47 5.97 -2.12 -13.09
CA ALA A 47 4.94 -2.74 -13.91
C ALA A 47 5.06 -2.25 -15.36
N PRO A 48 4.50 -2.97 -16.35
CA PRO A 48 4.50 -2.51 -17.73
C PRO A 48 3.62 -1.26 -17.95
N ASP A 49 2.52 -1.13 -17.19
CA ASP A 49 1.55 -0.04 -17.30
C ASP A 49 0.84 0.21 -15.95
N LEU A 50 0.24 1.40 -15.78
CA LEU A 50 -0.52 1.79 -14.58
C LEU A 50 -1.63 0.79 -14.21
N SER A 51 -2.32 0.22 -15.21
CA SER A 51 -3.37 -0.77 -14.96
C SER A 51 -2.81 -2.06 -14.36
N ALA A 52 -1.61 -2.50 -14.79
CA ALA A 52 -0.95 -3.67 -14.25
C ALA A 52 -0.42 -3.40 -12.83
N ALA A 53 0.15 -2.22 -12.60
CA ALA A 53 0.57 -1.78 -11.26
C ALA A 53 -0.61 -1.75 -10.28
N THR A 54 -1.76 -1.20 -10.71
CA THR A 54 -2.98 -1.13 -9.90
C THR A 54 -3.53 -2.52 -9.57
N ALA A 55 -3.56 -3.42 -10.56
CA ALA A 55 -4.04 -4.79 -10.34
C ALA A 55 -3.12 -5.56 -9.37
N ALA A 56 -1.81 -5.48 -9.58
CA ALA A 56 -0.82 -6.12 -8.71
C ALA A 56 -0.85 -5.55 -7.29
N GLY A 57 -0.88 -4.22 -7.14
CA GLY A 57 -0.95 -3.55 -5.85
C GLY A 57 -2.22 -3.91 -5.07
N ARG A 58 -3.38 -3.96 -5.74
CA ARG A 58 -4.65 -4.39 -5.11
C ARG A 58 -4.64 -5.86 -4.72
N GLN A 59 -4.11 -6.73 -5.57
CA GLN A 59 -4.04 -8.15 -5.26
C GLN A 59 -3.14 -8.39 -4.04
N HIS A 60 -1.94 -7.81 -4.04
CA HIS A 60 -0.99 -7.91 -2.93
C HIS A 60 -1.58 -7.34 -1.63
N ALA A 61 -2.18 -6.15 -1.69
CA ALA A 61 -2.85 -5.55 -0.54
C ALA A 61 -4.00 -6.42 0.00
N ALA A 62 -4.79 -7.04 -0.88
CA ALA A 62 -5.87 -7.94 -0.47
C ALA A 62 -5.37 -9.22 0.22
N GLU A 63 -4.22 -9.75 -0.21
CA GLU A 63 -3.60 -10.93 0.42
C GLU A 63 -3.02 -10.61 1.79
N VAL A 64 -2.46 -9.40 1.97
CA VAL A 64 -1.83 -8.97 3.22
C VAL A 64 -2.83 -8.41 4.23
N LEU A 65 -3.79 -7.62 3.77
CA LEU A 65 -4.76 -6.87 4.60
C LEU A 65 -6.11 -7.58 4.68
N ASP A 66 -6.12 -8.91 4.62
CA ASP A 66 -7.34 -9.71 4.75
C ASP A 66 -8.07 -9.36 6.07
N GLY A 67 -9.35 -8.98 5.95
CA GLY A 67 -10.16 -8.54 7.09
C GLY A 67 -10.09 -7.04 7.43
N TYR A 68 -9.26 -6.26 6.73
CA TYR A 68 -9.20 -4.81 6.88
C TYR A 68 -9.89 -4.07 5.74
N THR A 69 -10.35 -2.85 6.00
CA THR A 69 -10.81 -1.95 4.93
C THR A 69 -9.60 -1.17 4.42
N PHE A 70 -9.33 -1.24 3.12
CA PHE A 70 -8.21 -0.53 2.53
C PHE A 70 -8.54 0.04 1.15
N GLU A 71 -7.84 1.10 0.79
CA GLU A 71 -7.88 1.74 -0.52
C GLU A 71 -6.49 1.73 -1.13
N VAL A 72 -6.40 1.47 -2.44
CA VAL A 72 -5.12 1.45 -3.17
C VAL A 72 -5.17 2.47 -4.30
N GLU A 73 -4.30 3.45 -4.23
CA GLU A 73 -4.05 4.45 -5.27
C GLU A 73 -2.65 4.26 -5.83
N VAL A 74 -2.51 4.21 -7.16
CA VAL A 74 -1.20 4.02 -7.80
C VAL A 74 -0.84 5.23 -8.63
N HIS A 75 0.39 5.69 -8.47
CA HIS A 75 0.95 6.83 -9.20
C HIS A 75 2.21 6.40 -9.94
N GLU A 76 2.34 6.83 -11.19
CA GLU A 76 3.60 6.68 -11.93
C GLU A 76 4.64 7.63 -11.35
N LEU A 77 5.86 7.11 -11.13
CA LEU A 77 6.98 7.90 -10.66
C LEU A 77 7.72 8.51 -11.87
N PRO A 78 8.13 9.79 -11.77
CA PRO A 78 8.82 10.51 -12.86
C PRO A 78 10.24 9.99 -13.13
#